data_AF-A0A973MT81-F1
#
_entry.id   AF-A0A973MT81-F1
#
_cell.length_a   1.000
_cell.length_b   1.000
_cell.length_c   1.000
_cell.angle_alpha   90.00
_cell.angle_beta   90.00
_cell.angle_gamma   90.00
#
_symmetry.space_group_name_H-M   'P 1'
#
loop_
_entity.id
_entity.type
_entity.pdbx_description
1 polymer ?
#
loop_
_entity_poly.entity_id
_entity_poly.type
_entity_poly.pdbx_seq_one_letter_code
_entity_poly.pdbx_strand_id
1 'polypeptide(L)'
;MHDRIAELRGLRAEHDRHTQSGDSDRAGQVATQIGRVTANVDAEIERLEDRAAELAELGQHFPAAERAEAARLLRAGLDELRLPAPAKRGTKQTAAAAPPAENTKGGE
;
A
#
# COMPACT_ATOMS: atom_id res chain seq x y z
N MET A 1 0.57 -13.11 -21.83
CA MET A 1 0.35 -12.75 -20.41
C MET A 1 0.55 -11.25 -20.28
N HIS A 2 -0.42 -10.52 -19.73
CA HIS A 2 -0.23 -9.10 -19.38
C HIS A 2 0.67 -9.02 -18.14
N ASP A 3 1.64 -8.13 -18.15
CA ASP A 3 2.49 -7.83 -17.00
C ASP A 3 1.71 -6.91 -16.03
N ARG A 4 1.25 -7.49 -14.91
CA ARG A 4 0.46 -6.79 -13.89
C ARG A 4 1.24 -5.65 -13.21
N ILE A 5 2.56 -5.75 -13.14
CA ILE A 5 3.42 -4.68 -12.60
C ILE A 5 3.46 -3.51 -13.58
N ALA A 6 3.55 -3.78 -14.89
CA ALA A 6 3.46 -2.75 -15.91
C ALA A 6 2.09 -2.04 -15.90
N GLU A 7 1.00 -2.80 -15.70
CA GLU A 7 -0.36 -2.26 -15.53
C GLU A 7 -0.45 -1.32 -14.31
N LEU A 8 0.04 -1.76 -13.14
CA LEU A 8 0.09 -0.93 -11.93
C LEU A 8 0.88 0.36 -12.15
N ARG A 9 2.01 0.29 -12.85
CA ARG A 9 2.83 1.46 -13.17
C ARG A 9 2.06 2.45 -14.06
N GLY A 10 1.32 1.96 -15.05
CA GLY A 10 0.46 2.77 -15.91
C GLY A 10 -0.66 3.46 -15.12
N LEU A 11 -1.38 2.70 -14.29
CA LEU A 11 -2.46 3.24 -13.45
C LEU A 11 -1.94 4.27 -12.46
N ARG A 12 -0.76 4.08 -11.88
CA ARG A 12 -0.15 5.07 -10.97
C ARG A 12 0.16 6.37 -11.69
N ALA A 13 0.75 6.31 -12.88
CA ALA A 13 1.00 7.50 -13.69
C ALA A 13 -0.30 8.22 -14.07
N GLU A 14 -1.38 7.47 -14.36
CA GLU A 14 -2.70 8.04 -14.63
C GLU A 14 -3.30 8.72 -13.39
N HIS A 15 -3.23 8.08 -12.22
CA HIS A 15 -3.67 8.65 -10.95
C HIS A 15 -2.97 9.97 -10.64
N ASP A 16 -1.65 10.02 -10.81
CA ASP A 16 -0.85 11.22 -10.56
C ASP A 16 -1.24 12.37 -11.51
N ARG A 17 -1.49 12.07 -12.80
CA ARG A 17 -1.99 13.06 -13.77
C ARG A 17 -3.35 13.64 -13.37
N HIS A 18 -4.30 12.80 -12.95
CA HIS A 18 -5.63 13.28 -12.52
C HIS A 18 -5.56 14.08 -11.22
N THR A 19 -4.72 13.65 -10.28
CA THR A 19 -4.47 14.39 -9.04
C THR A 19 -3.89 15.78 -9.33
N GLN A 20 -2.91 15.88 -10.24
CA GLN A 20 -2.31 17.14 -10.66
C GLN A 20 -3.28 18.06 -11.40
N SER A 21 -4.21 17.48 -12.16
CA SER A 21 -5.23 18.21 -12.93
C SER A 21 -6.43 18.65 -12.09
N GLY A 22 -6.49 18.26 -10.81
CA GLY A 22 -7.60 18.56 -9.91
C GLY A 22 -8.87 17.73 -10.15
N ASP A 23 -8.79 16.68 -10.96
CA ASP A 23 -9.91 15.77 -11.26
C ASP A 23 -9.97 14.66 -10.20
N SER A 24 -10.56 14.99 -9.05
CA SER A 24 -10.64 14.08 -7.90
C SER A 24 -11.48 12.84 -8.17
N ASP A 25 -12.52 12.95 -8.99
CA ASP A 25 -13.42 11.83 -9.30
C ASP A 25 -12.68 10.79 -10.14
N ARG A 26 -11.95 11.24 -11.16
CA ARG A 26 -11.16 10.34 -12.00
C ARG A 26 -9.95 9.77 -11.25
N ALA A 27 -9.29 10.57 -10.42
CA ALA A 27 -8.24 10.08 -9.54
C ALA A 27 -8.76 8.98 -8.58
N GLY A 28 -9.95 9.16 -7.98
CA GLY A 28 -10.58 8.15 -7.13
C GLY A 28 -10.92 6.85 -7.85
N GLN A 29 -11.39 6.94 -9.11
CA GLN A 29 -11.65 5.76 -9.94
C GLN A 29 -10.36 4.98 -10.23
N VAL A 30 -9.28 5.69 -10.59
CA VAL A 30 -7.98 5.06 -10.86
C VAL A 30 -7.38 4.47 -9.57
N ALA A 31 -7.50 5.15 -8.43
CA ALA A 31 -7.08 4.63 -7.13
C ALA A 31 -7.80 3.31 -6.79
N THR A 32 -9.10 3.21 -7.10
CA THR A 32 -9.87 1.97 -6.92
C THR A 32 -9.35 0.85 -7.83
N GLN A 33 -8.99 1.17 -9.07
CA GLN A 33 -8.40 0.19 -9.99
C GLN A 33 -7.02 -0.28 -9.50
N ILE A 34 -6.16 0.64 -9.06
CA ILE A 34 -4.87 0.31 -8.44
C ILE A 34 -5.07 -0.69 -7.29
N GLY A 35 -6.00 -0.41 -6.37
CA GLY A 35 -6.29 -1.32 -5.25
C GLY A 35 -6.70 -2.74 -5.69
N ARG A 36 -7.50 -2.87 -6.76
CA ARG A 36 -7.87 -4.19 -7.30
C ARG A 36 -6.69 -4.92 -7.92
N VAL A 37 -5.87 -4.22 -8.71
CA VAL A 37 -4.69 -4.85 -9.35
C VAL A 37 -3.66 -5.23 -8.29
N THR A 38 -3.42 -4.38 -7.28
CA THR A 38 -2.57 -4.70 -6.12
C THR A 38 -3.04 -5.98 -5.44
N ALA A 39 -4.33 -6.09 -5.10
CA ALA A 39 -4.88 -7.30 -4.46
C ALA A 39 -4.74 -8.55 -5.34
N ASN A 40 -4.89 -8.41 -6.66
CA ASN A 40 -4.69 -9.53 -7.59
C ASN A 40 -3.22 -9.97 -7.66
N VAL A 41 -2.27 -9.05 -7.59
CA VAL A 41 -0.83 -9.36 -7.54
C VAL A 41 -0.47 -10.00 -6.21
N ASP A 42 -0.98 -9.49 -5.08
CA ASP A 42 -0.80 -10.12 -3.77
C ASP A 42 -1.30 -11.57 -3.76
N ALA A 43 -2.50 -11.83 -4.29
CA ALA A 43 -3.04 -13.18 -4.40
C ALA A 43 -2.29 -14.09 -5.40
N GLU A 44 -1.53 -13.52 -6.34
CA GLU A 44 -0.62 -14.27 -7.22
C GLU A 44 0.69 -14.61 -6.51
N ILE A 45 1.23 -13.68 -5.73
CA ILE A 45 2.41 -13.90 -4.88
C ILE A 45 2.14 -15.06 -3.92
N GLU A 46 1.02 -15.02 -3.18
CA GLU A 46 0.62 -16.10 -2.26
C GLU A 46 0.53 -17.45 -2.98
N ARG A 47 -0.12 -17.50 -4.15
CA ARG A 47 -0.22 -18.72 -4.95
C ARG A 47 1.14 -19.25 -5.43
N LEU A 48 2.08 -18.37 -5.77
CA LEU A 48 3.42 -18.76 -6.16
C LEU A 48 4.22 -19.28 -4.97
N GLU A 49 4.08 -18.67 -3.79
CA GLU A 49 4.70 -19.10 -2.54
C GLU A 49 4.18 -20.47 -2.10
N ASP A 50 2.85 -20.67 -2.10
CA ASP A 50 2.22 -21.95 -1.80
C ASP A 50 2.69 -23.04 -2.75
N ARG A 51 2.70 -22.73 -4.06
CA ARG A 51 3.15 -23.70 -5.06
C ARG A 51 4.64 -24.02 -4.96
N ALA A 52 5.47 -23.03 -4.57
CA ALA A 52 6.88 -23.26 -4.31
C ALA A 52 7.07 -24.22 -3.12
N ALA A 53 6.30 -24.04 -2.05
CA ALA A 53 6.32 -24.93 -0.89
C ALA A 53 5.92 -26.37 -1.26
N GLU A 54 4.80 -26.54 -1.98
CA GLU A 54 4.35 -27.85 -2.47
C GLU A 54 5.43 -28.55 -3.33
N LEU A 55 6.07 -27.81 -4.24
CA LEU A 55 7.13 -28.36 -5.09
C LEU A 55 8.38 -28.76 -4.28
N ALA A 56 8.73 -27.99 -3.25
CA ALA A 56 9.85 -28.30 -2.37
C ALA A 56 9.58 -29.58 -1.56
N GLU A 57 8.35 -29.76 -1.06
CA GLU A 57 7.93 -30.99 -0.36
C GLU A 57 7.99 -32.22 -1.27
N LEU A 58 7.70 -32.05 -2.57
CA LEU A 58 7.85 -33.10 -3.59
C LEU A 58 9.31 -33.35 -4.02
N GLY A 59 10.29 -32.68 -3.40
CA GLY A 59 11.71 -32.78 -3.75
C GLY A 59 12.09 -32.05 -5.05
N GLN A 60 11.19 -31.27 -5.63
CA GLN A 60 11.42 -30.52 -6.86
C GLN A 60 12.01 -29.13 -6.56
N HIS A 61 13.23 -29.11 -6.03
CA HIS A 61 13.86 -27.89 -5.53
C HIS A 61 14.09 -26.81 -6.60
N PHE A 62 14.43 -27.20 -7.83
CA PHE A 62 14.65 -26.25 -8.92
C PHE A 62 13.37 -25.48 -9.30
N PRO A 63 12.25 -26.13 -9.68
CA PRO A 63 11.03 -25.41 -9.99
C PRO A 63 10.42 -24.73 -8.74
N ALA A 64 10.64 -25.25 -7.53
CA ALA A 64 10.27 -24.54 -6.30
C ALA A 64 10.99 -23.18 -6.19
N ALA A 65 12.31 -23.15 -6.43
CA ALA A 65 13.10 -21.92 -6.40
C ALA A 65 12.67 -20.92 -7.47
N GLU A 66 12.36 -21.38 -8.69
CA GLU A 66 11.84 -20.51 -9.76
C GLU A 66 10.52 -19.82 -9.36
N ARG A 67 9.62 -20.55 -8.69
CA ARG A 67 8.34 -20.00 -8.21
C ARG A 67 8.53 -19.02 -7.07
N ALA A 68 9.41 -19.33 -6.13
CA ALA A 68 9.78 -18.42 -5.04
C ALA A 68 10.41 -17.12 -5.57
N GLU A 69 11.28 -17.21 -6.58
CA GLU A 69 11.88 -16.03 -7.20
C GLU A 69 10.85 -15.20 -7.97
N ALA A 70 9.93 -15.84 -8.70
CA ALA A 70 8.82 -15.12 -9.35
C ALA A 70 7.95 -14.35 -8.34
N ALA A 71 7.62 -14.97 -7.20
CA ALA A 71 6.90 -14.31 -6.11
C ALA A 71 7.69 -13.11 -5.55
N ARG A 72 9.00 -13.27 -5.37
CA ARG A 72 9.90 -12.22 -4.89
C ARG A 72 9.97 -11.04 -5.85
N LEU A 73 10.09 -11.29 -7.15
CA LEU A 73 10.12 -10.23 -8.17
C LEU A 73 8.80 -9.45 -8.22
N LEU A 74 7.66 -10.13 -8.12
CA LEU A 74 6.36 -9.48 -8.04
C LEU A 74 6.23 -8.61 -6.78
N ARG A 75 6.67 -9.12 -5.62
CA ARG A 75 6.64 -8.36 -4.36
C ARG A 75 7.53 -7.11 -4.43
N ALA A 76 8.74 -7.23 -4.98
CA ALA A 76 9.63 -6.10 -5.19
C ALA A 76 9.00 -5.04 -6.12
N GLY A 77 8.40 -5.46 -7.24
CA GLY A 77 7.70 -4.55 -8.15
C GLY A 77 6.49 -3.86 -7.50
N LEU A 78 5.77 -4.56 -6.63
CA LEU A 78 4.65 -4.00 -5.88
C LEU A 78 5.11 -2.95 -4.86
N ASP A 79 6.20 -3.21 -4.14
CA ASP A 79 6.76 -2.30 -3.15
C ASP A 79 7.31 -1.01 -3.77
N GLU A 80 7.91 -1.06 -4.96
CA GLU A 80 8.33 0.13 -5.72
C GLU A 80 7.14 1.02 -6.14
N LEU A 81 5.99 0.40 -6.38
CA LEU A 81 4.79 1.06 -6.89
C LEU A 81 3.81 1.44 -5.79
N ARG A 82 4.05 1.01 -4.55
CA ARG A 82 3.21 1.31 -3.40
C ARG A 82 3.19 2.83 -3.20
N LEU A 83 1.99 3.40 -3.21
CA LEU A 83 1.81 4.81 -2.90
C LEU A 83 2.37 5.06 -1.48
N PRO A 84 3.12 6.17 -1.25
CA PRO A 84 3.49 6.53 0.10
C PRO A 84 2.20 6.60 0.91
N ALA A 85 2.14 5.83 2.00
CA ALA A 85 1.03 5.93 2.93
C ALA A 85 0.84 7.41 3.23
N PRO A 86 -0.41 7.93 3.22
CA PRO A 86 -0.63 9.34 3.52
C PRO A 86 0.10 9.60 4.82
N ALA A 87 1.11 10.48 4.77
CA ALA A 87 1.83 10.89 5.96
C ALA A 87 0.75 11.26 6.94
N LYS A 88 0.61 10.48 8.02
CA LYS A 88 -0.34 10.78 9.10
C LYS A 88 -0.01 12.21 9.48
N ARG A 89 -0.79 13.19 9.00
CA ARG A 89 -0.62 14.59 9.36
C ARG A 89 -0.74 14.55 10.86
N GLY A 90 0.40 14.73 11.53
CA GLY A 90 0.48 14.70 12.97
C GLY A 90 -0.68 15.53 13.49
N THR A 91 -1.59 14.87 14.21
CA THR A 91 -2.58 15.55 15.00
C THR A 91 -1.78 16.53 15.83
N LYS A 92 -1.86 17.83 15.52
CA LYS A 92 -1.42 18.87 16.43
C LYS A 92 -2.23 18.63 17.68
N GLN A 93 -1.61 17.93 18.63
CA GLN A 93 -2.07 17.82 19.99
C GLN A 93 -1.98 19.25 20.52
N THR A 94 -3.07 19.99 20.40
CA THR A 94 -3.25 21.21 21.16
C THR A 94 -3.18 20.79 22.61
N ALA A 95 -2.04 21.08 23.25
CA ALA A 95 -1.90 20.98 24.69
C ALA A 95 -3.09 21.72 25.31
N ALA A 96 -3.88 20.98 26.08
CA ALA A 96 -5.00 21.52 26.83
C ALA A 96 -4.49 22.70 27.67
N ALA A 97 -5.12 23.86 27.47
CA ALA A 97 -4.93 25.00 28.36
C ALA A 97 -5.29 24.55 29.78
N ALA A 98 -4.37 24.78 30.72
CA ALA A 98 -4.61 24.58 32.14
C ALA A 98 -5.84 25.40 32.58
N PRO A 99 -6.70 24.86 33.47
CA PRO A 99 -7.80 25.65 34.00
C PRO A 99 -7.25 26.85 34.80
N PRO A 100 -7.86 28.04 34.69
CA PRO A 100 -7.44 29.21 35.47
C PRO A 100 -7.66 28.96 36.96
N ALA A 101 -6.67 29.35 37.76
CA ALA A 101 -6.71 29.27 39.21
C ALA A 101 -7.91 30.04 39.79
N GLU A 102 -8.71 29.36 40.63
CA GLU A 102 -9.72 30.00 41.47
C GLU A 102 -9.05 31.00 42.43
N ASN A 103 -9.41 32.27 42.28
CA ASN A 103 -9.16 33.29 43.28
C ASN A 103 -9.93 32.95 44.57
N THR A 104 -9.25 32.41 45.57
CA THR A 104 -9.75 32.39 46.95
C THR A 104 -9.79 33.81 47.49
N LYS A 105 -10.98 34.38 47.41
CA LYS A 105 -11.41 35.58 48.14
C LYS A 105 -11.74 35.18 49.58
N GLY A 106 -10.83 35.46 50.51
CA GLY A 106 -11.13 35.67 51.93
C GLY A 106 -10.38 36.94 52.33
N GLY A 107 -11.01 38.06 52.65
CA GLY A 107 -12.17 38.17 53.53
C GLY A 107 -11.61 38.38 54.93
N GLU A 108 -11.68 39.63 55.37
CA GLU A 108 -11.14 40.25 56.60
C GLU A 108 -11.31 39.42 57.88
#